data_AF-W7MGR3-F1
#
_entry.id   AF-W7MGR3-F1
#
_cell.length_a   1.000
_cell.length_b   1.000
_cell.length_c   1.000
_cell.angle_alpha   90.00
_cell.angle_beta   90.00
_cell.angle_gamma   90.00
#
_symmetry.space_group_name_H-M   'P 1'
#
loop_
_entity.id
_entity.type
_entity.pdbx_description
1 polymer ?
#
loop_
_entity_poly.entity_id
_entity_poly.type
_entity_poly.pdbx_seq_one_letter_code
_entity_poly.pdbx_strand_id
1 'polypeptide(L)'
;MKQYFNDTQEIDIEFLSQEFDHDNGIYPINLVVQSKKSLEAGYDASKTGSFKRVKLDFDPTDAFHEYRFDYLPGQVLFYADSKLLAHMKGADMPSSGGHLILQHWSNGNPLWSSGPPKEDATVTVSYVKAYFNSSNSERQSRLVRRCYESSETSVCAINDSDNDEIDSAGASTRRVAQGNSVCVLIVGLVMPFLSHVFLVV
;
A
#
# COMPACT_ATOMS: atom_id res chain seq x y z
N MET A 1 23.17 7.68 5.49
CA MET A 1 22.33 7.81 6.69
C MET A 1 20.97 8.30 6.21
N LYS A 2 19.95 7.43 6.08
CA LYS A 2 18.60 7.87 5.73
C LYS A 2 17.77 7.90 7.01
N GLN A 3 17.34 9.11 7.33
CA GLN A 3 16.79 9.56 8.58
C GLN A 3 15.29 9.34 8.53
N TYR A 4 14.76 8.65 9.53
CA TYR A 4 13.35 8.68 9.91
C TYR A 4 12.86 10.15 9.93
N PHE A 5 11.77 10.46 9.21
CA PHE A 5 11.36 11.85 8.92
C PHE A 5 10.52 12.46 10.04
N ASN A 6 9.40 11.82 10.44
CA ASN A 6 8.64 12.00 11.69
C ASN A 6 7.42 11.04 11.72
N ASP A 7 6.79 10.82 12.88
CA ASP A 7 5.54 10.03 13.07
C ASP A 7 4.28 10.67 12.45
N THR A 8 4.41 11.68 11.59
CA THR A 8 3.26 12.47 11.10
C THR A 8 3.02 12.33 9.61
N GLN A 9 3.73 11.44 8.91
CA GLN A 9 3.54 11.16 7.49
C GLN A 9 3.84 9.69 7.18
N GLU A 10 2.79 8.87 7.21
CA GLU A 10 2.81 7.41 6.97
C GLU A 10 1.59 7.02 6.14
N ILE A 11 1.70 5.95 5.35
CA ILE A 11 0.62 5.39 4.55
C ILE A 11 0.57 3.90 4.85
N ASP A 12 -0.54 3.43 5.42
CA ASP A 12 -0.66 2.06 5.89
C ASP A 12 -1.77 1.31 5.16
N ILE A 13 -1.50 0.03 4.89
CA ILE A 13 -2.51 -0.95 4.49
C ILE A 13 -2.48 -2.07 5.53
N GLU A 14 -3.49 -2.10 6.40
CA GLU A 14 -3.49 -2.94 7.59
C GLU A 14 -4.64 -3.95 7.54
N PHE A 15 -4.33 -5.16 8.01
CA PHE A 15 -5.27 -6.26 8.09
C PHE A 15 -5.25 -6.82 9.51
N LEU A 16 -6.40 -6.72 10.17
CA LEU A 16 -6.57 -7.34 11.47
C LEU A 16 -7.28 -8.68 11.22
N SER A 17 -6.51 -9.76 11.02
CA SER A 17 -7.08 -11.07 10.68
C SER A 17 -8.03 -11.64 11.73
N GLN A 18 -8.03 -11.12 12.96
CA GLN A 18 -9.05 -11.44 13.97
C GLN A 18 -10.45 -10.94 13.61
N GLU A 19 -10.53 -9.96 12.72
CA GLU A 19 -11.77 -9.35 12.25
C GLU A 19 -12.26 -10.02 10.97
N PHE A 20 -11.56 -11.06 10.49
CA PHE A 20 -12.02 -11.88 9.38
C PHE A 20 -13.08 -12.85 9.88
N ASP A 21 -14.16 -12.97 9.10
CA ASP A 21 -15.24 -13.91 9.32
C ASP A 21 -15.41 -14.71 8.04
N HIS A 22 -14.76 -15.87 7.99
CA HIS A 22 -14.77 -16.75 6.82
C HIS A 22 -16.16 -17.35 6.58
N ASP A 23 -16.94 -17.59 7.64
CA ASP A 23 -18.30 -18.15 7.52
C ASP A 23 -19.24 -17.18 6.79
N ASN A 24 -19.04 -15.87 6.99
CA ASN A 24 -19.85 -14.81 6.37
C ASN A 24 -19.13 -14.06 5.23
N GLY A 25 -17.93 -14.50 4.85
CA GLY A 25 -17.10 -13.84 3.83
C GLY A 25 -16.86 -12.35 4.15
N ILE A 26 -16.43 -12.04 5.37
CA ILE A 26 -16.12 -10.68 5.82
C ILE A 26 -14.63 -10.52 6.02
N TYR A 27 -14.01 -9.66 5.20
CA TYR A 27 -12.57 -9.40 5.23
C TYR A 27 -12.30 -7.89 5.23
N PRO A 28 -12.31 -7.24 6.40
CA PRO A 28 -12.05 -5.81 6.50
C PRO A 28 -10.57 -5.48 6.26
N ILE A 29 -10.31 -4.39 5.57
CA ILE A 29 -8.99 -3.78 5.39
C ILE A 29 -9.03 -2.35 5.94
N ASN A 30 -8.02 -1.97 6.73
CA ASN A 30 -7.85 -0.61 7.23
C ASN A 30 -6.83 0.10 6.33
N LEU A 31 -7.23 1.24 5.79
CA LEU A 31 -6.42 2.09 4.93
C LEU A 31 -6.19 3.38 5.70
N VAL A 32 -4.93 3.70 5.96
CA VAL A 32 -4.59 4.78 6.89
C VAL A 32 -3.57 5.70 6.24
N VAL A 33 -3.74 6.99 6.51
CA VAL A 33 -2.68 7.97 6.30
C VAL A 33 -2.46 8.68 7.62
N GLN A 34 -1.33 8.42 8.27
CA GLN A 34 -0.96 9.15 9.49
C GLN A 34 -0.56 10.57 9.13
N SER A 35 -1.08 11.49 9.93
CA SER A 35 -0.90 12.92 9.74
C SER A 35 -0.64 13.60 11.08
N LYS A 36 -0.25 14.87 11.05
CA LYS A 36 -0.20 15.70 12.26
C LYS A 36 -1.55 15.73 13.00
N LYS A 37 -2.68 15.66 12.27
CA LYS A 37 -4.02 15.59 12.90
C LYS A 37 -4.23 14.27 13.63
N SER A 38 -3.72 13.16 13.10
CA SER A 38 -3.79 11.87 13.78
C SER A 38 -3.01 11.92 15.09
N LEU A 39 -1.81 12.52 15.07
CA LEU A 39 -1.01 12.79 16.28
C LEU A 39 -1.79 13.65 17.30
N GLU A 40 -2.37 14.77 16.86
CA GLU A 40 -3.19 15.66 17.71
C GLU A 40 -4.45 14.95 18.27
N ALA A 41 -4.94 13.91 17.57
CA ALA A 41 -6.02 13.04 18.00
C ALA A 41 -5.56 11.82 18.85
N GLY A 42 -4.30 11.81 19.29
CA GLY A 42 -3.73 10.74 20.12
C GLY A 42 -3.25 9.53 19.31
N TYR A 43 -2.67 9.77 18.13
CA TYR A 43 -2.26 8.76 17.14
C TYR A 43 -3.43 7.95 16.56
N ASP A 44 -4.62 8.55 16.52
CA ASP A 44 -5.84 7.90 16.06
C ASP A 44 -6.36 8.56 14.77
N ALA A 45 -5.95 8.00 13.63
CA ALA A 45 -6.40 8.45 12.31
C ALA A 45 -7.90 8.23 12.09
N SER A 46 -8.57 7.33 12.82
CA SER A 46 -10.02 7.12 12.68
C SER A 46 -10.84 8.34 13.11
N LYS A 47 -10.25 9.21 13.95
CA LYS A 47 -10.80 10.51 14.35
C LYS A 47 -10.51 11.62 13.35
N THR A 48 -9.87 11.32 12.24
CA THR A 48 -9.54 12.28 11.18
C THR A 48 -10.26 11.91 9.87
N GLY A 49 -10.01 12.66 8.80
CA GLY A 49 -10.47 12.33 7.45
C GLY A 49 -9.58 11.31 6.71
N SER A 50 -8.52 10.80 7.35
CA SER A 50 -7.44 10.03 6.73
C SER A 50 -7.41 8.56 7.14
N PHE A 51 -8.57 8.01 7.48
CA PHE A 51 -8.79 6.59 7.77
C PHE A 51 -10.01 6.07 6.99
N LYS A 52 -9.87 4.90 6.37
CA LYS A 52 -10.96 4.21 5.70
C LYS A 52 -10.90 2.72 6.02
N ARG A 53 -12.02 2.20 6.48
CA ARG A 53 -12.24 0.76 6.63
C ARG A 53 -13.11 0.27 5.49
N VAL A 54 -12.62 -0.69 4.73
CA VAL A 54 -13.28 -1.22 3.52
C VAL A 54 -13.45 -2.72 3.68
N LYS A 55 -14.54 -3.29 3.15
CA LYS A 55 -14.73 -4.74 3.06
C LYS A 55 -14.21 -5.23 1.71
N LEU A 56 -13.26 -6.15 1.69
CA LEU A 56 -12.83 -6.82 0.46
C LEU A 56 -13.94 -7.73 -0.07
N ASP A 57 -14.00 -7.89 -1.39
CA ASP A 57 -14.93 -8.78 -2.08
C ASP A 57 -14.33 -10.16 -2.41
N PHE A 58 -13.19 -10.46 -1.82
CA PHE A 58 -12.47 -11.74 -1.91
C PHE A 58 -11.86 -12.09 -0.55
N ASP A 59 -11.52 -13.36 -0.36
CA ASP A 59 -10.78 -13.83 0.82
C ASP A 59 -9.27 -13.58 0.61
N PRO A 60 -8.62 -12.69 1.38
CA PRO A 60 -7.20 -12.39 1.24
C PRO A 60 -6.26 -13.52 1.72
N THR A 61 -6.83 -14.61 2.26
CA THR A 61 -6.10 -15.79 2.74
C THR A 61 -6.00 -16.91 1.71
N ASP A 62 -6.84 -16.89 0.67
CA ASP A 62 -6.97 -18.00 -0.28
C ASP A 62 -5.98 -17.93 -1.45
N ALA A 63 -5.53 -16.73 -1.82
CA ALA A 63 -4.66 -16.52 -2.97
C ALA A 63 -3.77 -15.27 -2.82
N PHE A 64 -2.81 -15.16 -3.73
CA PHE A 64 -1.95 -13.99 -3.84
C PHE A 64 -2.74 -12.84 -4.47
N HIS A 65 -2.95 -11.78 -3.69
CA HIS A 65 -3.62 -10.56 -4.13
C HIS A 65 -2.63 -9.40 -4.27
N GLU A 66 -2.98 -8.48 -5.15
CA GLU A 66 -2.23 -7.24 -5.34
C GLU A 66 -2.82 -6.13 -4.47
N TYR A 67 -1.99 -5.52 -3.62
CA TYR A 67 -2.33 -4.32 -2.85
C TYR A 67 -1.45 -3.18 -3.29
N ARG A 68 -2.06 -2.05 -3.60
CA ARG A 68 -1.34 -0.90 -4.16
C ARG A 68 -1.79 0.37 -3.49
N PHE A 69 -0.83 1.27 -3.27
CA PHE A 69 -1.15 2.67 -3.09
C PHE A 69 -0.41 3.53 -4.12
N ASP A 70 -1.13 4.52 -4.62
CA ASP A 70 -0.56 5.62 -5.40
C ASP A 70 -0.46 6.84 -4.50
N TYR A 71 0.78 7.24 -4.22
CA TYR A 71 1.11 8.45 -3.51
C TYR A 71 1.46 9.55 -4.51
N LEU A 72 0.59 10.56 -4.55
CA LEU A 72 0.67 11.73 -5.41
C LEU A 72 0.61 13.00 -4.56
N PRO A 73 1.08 14.16 -5.06
CA PRO A 73 0.91 15.42 -4.36
C PRO A 73 -0.56 15.68 -3.97
N GLY A 74 -0.82 15.75 -2.66
CA GLY A 74 -2.13 16.06 -2.10
C GLY A 74 -3.17 14.92 -2.14
N GLN A 75 -2.78 13.70 -2.54
CA GLN A 75 -3.70 12.56 -2.53
C GLN A 75 -3.02 11.20 -2.42
N VAL A 76 -3.73 10.25 -1.81
CA VAL A 76 -3.38 8.82 -1.78
C VAL A 76 -4.56 8.01 -2.28
N LEU A 77 -4.31 7.11 -3.24
CA LEU A 77 -5.30 6.18 -3.76
C LEU A 77 -4.90 4.76 -3.39
N PHE A 78 -5.83 3.97 -2.89
CA PHE A 78 -5.61 2.59 -2.45
C PHE A 78 -6.36 1.63 -3.36
N TYR A 79 -5.74 0.51 -3.70
CA TYR A 79 -6.32 -0.52 -4.56
C TYR A 79 -6.07 -1.91 -4.01
N ALA A 80 -6.98 -2.81 -4.32
CA ALA A 80 -6.75 -4.25 -4.30
C ALA A 80 -7.14 -4.83 -5.66
N ASP A 81 -6.30 -5.67 -6.27
CA ASP A 81 -6.51 -6.28 -7.58
C ASP A 81 -6.96 -5.27 -8.64
N SER A 82 -6.24 -4.14 -8.73
CA SER A 82 -6.54 -2.99 -9.60
C SER A 82 -7.88 -2.27 -9.36
N LYS A 83 -8.68 -2.69 -8.38
CA LYS A 83 -9.93 -2.03 -7.98
C LYS A 83 -9.66 -0.96 -6.93
N LEU A 84 -10.13 0.26 -7.18
CA LEU A 84 -10.01 1.37 -6.23
C LEU A 84 -10.83 1.07 -4.96
N LEU A 85 -10.16 1.03 -3.82
CA LEU A 85 -10.77 0.85 -2.51
C LEU A 85 -11.06 2.18 -1.82
N ALA A 86 -10.10 3.12 -1.88
CA ALA A 86 -10.25 4.42 -1.25
C ALA A 86 -9.44 5.51 -1.97
N HIS A 87 -9.94 6.73 -1.87
CA HIS A 87 -9.25 7.94 -2.30
C HIS A 87 -9.24 8.96 -1.16
N MET A 88 -8.06 9.24 -0.63
CA MET A 88 -7.86 10.28 0.39
C MET A 88 -7.20 11.50 -0.27
N LYS A 89 -7.70 12.69 0.06
CA LYS A 89 -7.22 13.96 -0.49
C LYS A 89 -7.08 14.99 0.62
N GLY A 90 -6.14 15.90 0.46
CA GLY A 90 -6.03 17.08 1.31
C GLY A 90 -4.61 17.46 1.64
N ALA A 91 -4.47 18.55 2.39
CA ALA A 91 -3.18 19.07 2.85
C ALA A 91 -2.49 18.17 3.88
N ASP A 92 -3.22 17.22 4.47
CA ASP A 92 -2.69 16.27 5.45
C ASP A 92 -2.05 15.03 4.81
N MET A 93 -2.05 14.92 3.48
CA MET A 93 -1.37 13.85 2.77
C MET A 93 0.15 14.03 2.86
N PRO A 94 0.94 12.94 2.80
CA PRO A 94 2.38 13.03 2.82
C PRO A 94 2.92 13.96 1.73
N SER A 95 4.08 14.55 2.00
CA SER A 95 4.78 15.48 1.10
C SER A 95 6.27 15.17 0.97
N SER A 96 6.80 14.28 1.81
CA SER A 96 8.17 13.80 1.76
C SER A 96 8.26 12.38 1.20
N GLY A 97 9.45 11.99 0.74
CA GLY A 97 9.75 10.59 0.45
C GLY A 97 9.92 9.78 1.74
N GLY A 98 9.46 8.54 1.73
CA GLY A 98 9.57 7.59 2.83
C GLY A 98 10.47 6.39 2.51
N HIS A 99 10.32 5.35 3.31
CA HIS A 99 10.83 4.00 3.05
C HIS A 99 9.65 3.03 3.21
N LEU A 100 9.73 1.88 2.54
CA LEU A 100 8.72 0.84 2.61
C LEU A 100 9.05 -0.15 3.73
N ILE A 101 8.06 -0.61 4.48
CA ILE A 101 8.22 -1.46 5.64
C ILE A 101 7.14 -2.56 5.66
N LEU A 102 7.55 -3.79 5.34
CA LEU A 102 6.65 -4.94 5.51
C LEU A 102 6.81 -5.52 6.92
N GLN A 103 5.71 -5.57 7.68
CA GLN A 103 5.74 -6.07 9.06
C GLN A 103 4.60 -7.06 9.34
N HIS A 104 4.92 -8.01 10.21
CA HIS A 104 3.96 -8.95 10.78
C HIS A 104 4.28 -9.06 12.26
N TRP A 105 3.35 -8.63 13.12
CA TRP A 105 3.59 -8.49 14.55
C TRP A 105 2.29 -8.60 15.32
N SER A 106 2.37 -9.03 16.58
CA SER A 106 1.26 -9.03 17.51
C SER A 106 1.80 -8.63 18.88
N ASN A 107 1.19 -7.65 19.56
CA ASN A 107 1.66 -7.16 20.86
C ASN A 107 0.66 -7.36 22.01
N GLY A 108 -0.44 -8.07 21.77
CA GLY A 108 -1.44 -8.37 22.80
C GLY A 108 -2.46 -7.27 23.06
N ASN A 109 -2.54 -6.21 22.24
CA ASN A 109 -3.54 -5.15 22.43
C ASN A 109 -4.93 -5.60 21.98
N PRO A 110 -5.88 -5.87 22.89
CA PRO A 110 -7.17 -6.49 22.54
C PRO A 110 -8.07 -5.62 21.66
N LEU A 111 -7.76 -4.32 21.50
CA LEU A 111 -8.54 -3.39 20.68
C LEU A 111 -8.01 -3.25 19.25
N TRP A 112 -6.86 -3.84 18.93
CA TRP A 112 -6.22 -3.66 17.63
C TRP A 112 -5.51 -4.91 17.11
N SER A 113 -4.27 -5.12 17.52
CA SER A 113 -3.41 -6.24 17.12
C SER A 113 -3.77 -7.55 17.84
N SER A 114 -4.36 -7.49 19.03
CA SER A 114 -4.68 -8.67 19.82
C SER A 114 -3.46 -9.59 20.02
N GLY A 115 -3.72 -10.85 20.33
CA GLY A 115 -2.73 -11.91 20.49
C GLY A 115 -2.32 -12.19 21.94
N PRO A 116 -1.31 -13.06 22.15
CA PRO A 116 -0.51 -13.71 21.10
C PRO A 116 -1.35 -14.66 20.22
N PRO A 117 -0.97 -14.90 18.95
CA PRO A 117 -1.62 -15.90 18.10
C PRO A 117 -1.68 -17.26 18.80
N LYS A 118 -2.79 -17.98 18.63
CA LYS A 118 -2.98 -19.31 19.22
C LYS A 118 -2.30 -20.43 18.42
N GLU A 119 -1.98 -20.12 17.17
CA GLU A 119 -1.31 -20.98 16.19
C GLU A 119 -0.43 -20.10 15.29
N ASP A 120 0.31 -20.72 14.39
CA ASP A 120 1.25 -20.02 13.51
C ASP A 120 0.50 -19.04 12.58
N ALA A 121 0.85 -17.76 12.73
CA ALA A 121 0.39 -16.68 11.88
C ALA A 121 1.47 -16.44 10.81
N THR A 122 1.15 -16.68 9.54
CA THR A 122 2.12 -16.51 8.45
C THR A 122 1.62 -15.52 7.42
N VAL A 123 2.53 -14.66 6.97
CA VAL A 123 2.35 -13.78 5.83
C VAL A 123 3.37 -14.18 4.77
N THR A 124 2.90 -14.47 3.56
CA THR A 124 3.77 -14.73 2.42
C THR A 124 3.73 -13.54 1.47
N VAL A 125 4.89 -13.05 1.05
CA VAL A 125 5.04 -11.95 0.09
C VAL A 125 5.71 -12.50 -1.18
N SER A 126 5.01 -12.45 -2.32
CA SER A 126 5.55 -12.90 -3.60
C SER A 126 6.52 -11.89 -4.19
N TYR A 127 6.12 -10.62 -4.31
CA TYR A 127 7.00 -9.55 -4.79
C TYR A 127 6.60 -8.17 -4.28
N VAL A 128 7.56 -7.24 -4.36
CA VAL A 128 7.36 -5.82 -4.14
C VAL A 128 7.88 -5.06 -5.34
N LYS A 129 7.06 -4.22 -5.97
CA LYS A 129 7.51 -3.25 -6.98
C LYS A 129 7.27 -1.84 -6.47
N ALA A 130 8.23 -0.94 -6.65
CA ALA A 130 8.08 0.47 -6.31
C ALA A 130 8.53 1.34 -7.49
N TYR A 131 7.61 2.14 -8.00
CA TYR A 131 7.86 3.11 -9.06
C TYR A 131 7.90 4.48 -8.42
N PHE A 132 9.03 5.16 -8.52
CA PHE A 132 9.21 6.47 -7.92
C PHE A 132 10.08 7.37 -8.79
N ASN A 133 9.84 8.67 -8.69
CA ASN A 133 10.74 9.65 -9.27
C ASN A 133 12.13 9.52 -8.66
N SER A 134 13.15 9.46 -9.52
CA SER A 134 14.54 9.49 -9.05
C SER A 134 14.83 10.79 -8.32
N SER A 135 15.54 10.74 -7.20
CA SER A 135 16.07 11.94 -6.52
C SER A 135 17.35 12.48 -7.18
N ASN A 136 17.86 11.80 -8.21
CA ASN A 136 19.02 12.25 -8.98
C ASN A 136 18.60 13.32 -10.00
N SER A 137 19.14 14.53 -9.86
CA SER A 137 18.79 15.70 -10.69
C SER A 137 19.05 15.50 -12.18
N GLU A 138 20.11 14.78 -12.56
CA GLU A 138 20.37 14.47 -13.97
C GLU A 138 19.31 13.51 -14.54
N ARG A 139 18.93 12.48 -13.77
CA ARG A 139 17.88 11.54 -14.18
C ARG A 139 16.53 12.25 -14.32
N GLN A 140 16.21 13.14 -13.39
CA GLN A 140 15.02 14.00 -13.49
C GLN A 140 15.06 14.87 -14.74
N SER A 141 16.18 15.56 -14.99
CA SER A 141 16.34 16.44 -16.16
C SER A 141 16.22 15.68 -17.48
N ARG A 142 16.82 14.49 -17.56
CA ARG A 142 16.72 13.61 -18.74
C ARG A 142 15.29 13.12 -18.97
N LEU A 143 14.57 12.76 -17.90
CA LEU A 143 13.18 12.34 -17.99
C LEU A 143 12.30 13.48 -18.51
N VAL A 144 12.41 14.68 -17.92
CA VAL A 144 11.66 15.87 -18.33
C VAL A 144 11.91 16.17 -19.81
N ARG A 145 13.18 16.16 -20.26
CA ARG A 145 13.53 16.36 -21.67
C ARG A 145 12.87 15.33 -22.58
N ARG A 146 12.89 14.05 -22.22
CA ARG A 146 12.24 12.98 -23.00
C ARG A 146 10.73 13.15 -23.08
N CYS A 147 10.09 13.61 -22.01
CA CYS A 147 8.66 13.90 -22.03
C CYS A 147 8.34 15.05 -23.00
N TYR A 148 9.14 16.12 -23.03
CA TYR A 148 8.97 17.23 -23.98
C TYR A 148 9.18 16.83 -25.45
N GLU A 149 10.10 15.89 -25.70
CA GLU A 149 10.38 15.36 -27.04
C GLU A 149 9.32 14.34 -27.52
N SER A 150 8.39 13.97 -26.66
CA SER A 150 7.37 12.95 -26.92
C SER A 150 6.00 13.59 -27.24
N SER A 151 5.14 12.89 -27.97
CA SER A 151 3.76 13.34 -28.25
C SER A 151 2.94 13.51 -26.95
N GLU A 152 1.89 14.33 -26.96
CA GLU A 152 1.04 14.56 -25.77
C GLU A 152 0.41 13.28 -25.17
N THR A 153 0.35 12.18 -25.93
CA THR A 153 -0.19 10.88 -25.49
C THR A 153 0.89 9.90 -24.99
N SER A 154 2.15 10.33 -24.89
CA SER A 154 3.26 9.44 -24.58
C SER A 154 3.31 9.16 -23.08
N VAL A 155 2.96 7.93 -22.71
CA VAL A 155 3.04 7.45 -21.33
C VAL A 155 4.32 6.64 -21.15
N CYS A 156 4.95 6.79 -19.98
CA CYS A 156 6.01 5.85 -19.56
C CYS A 156 5.37 4.49 -19.29
N ALA A 157 5.49 3.58 -20.24
CA ALA A 157 5.13 2.19 -20.03
C ALA A 157 6.09 1.59 -19.00
N ILE A 158 5.51 1.07 -17.92
CA ILE A 158 6.20 0.15 -17.05
C ILE A 158 6.09 -1.21 -17.75
N ASN A 159 7.18 -1.65 -18.36
CA ASN A 159 7.25 -3.00 -18.89
C ASN A 159 7.57 -3.94 -17.72
N ASP A 160 6.66 -4.86 -17.43
CA ASP A 160 6.99 -6.03 -16.64
C ASP A 160 8.00 -6.84 -17.47
N SER A 161 9.25 -6.94 -17.02
CA SER A 161 10.22 -7.79 -17.69
C SER A 161 9.89 -9.25 -17.38
N ASP A 162 9.54 -10.03 -18.41
CA ASP A 162 9.20 -11.47 -18.39
C ASP A 162 10.32 -12.40 -17.86
N ASN A 163 11.35 -11.88 -17.18
CA ASN A 163 12.35 -12.67 -16.46
C ASN A 163 11.95 -12.97 -15.00
N ASP A 164 10.79 -12.49 -14.55
CA ASP A 164 10.20 -12.89 -13.28
C ASP A 164 9.29 -14.10 -13.54
N GLU A 165 9.87 -15.28 -13.46
CA GLU A 165 9.20 -16.59 -13.56
C GLU A 165 8.28 -16.79 -12.33
N ILE A 166 7.17 -16.06 -12.25
CA ILE A 166 6.03 -16.37 -11.36
C ILE A 166 4.73 -16.16 -12.13
N ASP A 167 4.03 -17.28 -12.28
CA ASP A 167 2.89 -17.60 -13.11
C ASP A 167 1.76 -16.56 -13.24
N SER A 168 1.26 -16.55 -14.47
CA SER A 168 -0.03 -16.13 -15.00
C SER A 168 -1.25 -16.24 -14.04
N ALA A 169 -1.45 -15.25 -13.17
CA ALA A 169 -2.75 -15.02 -12.53
C ALA A 169 -3.21 -13.55 -12.47
N GLY A 170 -2.33 -12.58 -12.75
CA GLY A 170 -2.70 -11.16 -12.78
C GLY A 170 -2.86 -10.66 -14.21
N ALA A 171 -4.05 -10.20 -14.59
CA ALA A 171 -4.29 -9.58 -15.88
C ALA A 171 -3.23 -8.50 -16.21
N SER A 172 -2.57 -8.66 -17.37
CA SER A 172 -1.67 -7.67 -17.96
C SER A 172 -2.38 -6.32 -18.06
N THR A 173 -2.13 -5.46 -17.09
CA THR A 173 -2.60 -4.08 -17.08
C THR A 173 -1.44 -3.23 -17.55
N ARG A 174 -1.60 -2.53 -18.67
CA ARG A 174 -0.68 -1.43 -19.03
C ARG A 174 -0.77 -0.38 -17.93
N ARG A 175 0.24 -0.32 -17.06
CA ARG A 175 0.26 0.63 -15.94
C ARG A 175 0.91 1.93 -16.37
N VAL A 176 0.18 3.01 -16.13
CA VAL A 176 0.57 4.38 -16.46
C VAL A 176 1.11 5.03 -15.20
N ALA A 177 2.42 5.28 -15.14
CA ALA A 177 2.98 6.21 -14.16
C ALA A 177 2.71 7.64 -14.65
N GLN A 178 1.78 8.35 -14.02
CA GLN A 178 1.38 9.72 -14.39
C GLN A 178 1.99 10.74 -13.43
N GLY A 179 3.05 11.44 -13.86
CA GLY A 179 3.63 12.55 -13.09
C GLY A 179 4.41 12.13 -11.84
N ASN A 180 4.64 13.08 -10.92
CA ASN A 180 5.49 12.93 -9.72
C ASN A 180 4.96 11.92 -8.69
N SER A 181 4.95 10.64 -9.06
CA SER A 181 4.24 9.58 -8.33
C SER A 181 5.22 8.64 -7.66
N VAL A 182 4.84 8.20 -6.46
CA VAL A 182 5.31 6.92 -5.92
C VAL A 182 4.14 5.94 -6.03
N CYS A 183 4.26 4.92 -6.88
CA CYS A 183 3.33 3.80 -6.95
C CYS A 183 4.03 2.59 -6.36
N VAL A 184 3.54 2.08 -5.24
CA VAL A 184 4.04 0.82 -4.65
C VAL A 184 3.03 -0.28 -4.90
N LEU A 185 3.53 -1.37 -5.48
CA LEU A 185 2.82 -2.58 -5.78
C LEU A 185 3.31 -3.71 -4.85
N ILE A 186 2.51 -3.91 -3.80
CA ILE A 186 2.30 -5.18 -3.09
C ILE A 186 1.81 -6.30 -3.99
N VAL A 187 2.58 -7.29 -4.47
CA VAL A 187 1.90 -8.46 -5.06
C VAL A 187 2.22 -9.73 -4.34
N GLY A 188 1.12 -10.43 -4.16
CA GLY A 188 1.07 -11.69 -3.53
C GLY A 188 1.35 -11.54 -2.06
N LEU A 189 0.42 -10.90 -1.37
CA LEU A 189 0.18 -11.24 0.01
C LEU A 189 -0.81 -12.41 0.04
N VAL A 190 -0.40 -13.56 0.57
CA VAL A 190 -1.33 -14.62 1.05
C VAL A 190 -1.12 -14.73 2.54
N MET A 191 -2.21 -14.78 3.29
CA MET A 191 -2.21 -15.17 4.71
C MET A 191 -2.79 -16.58 4.86
N PRO A 192 -2.02 -17.65 4.61
CA PRO A 192 -2.58 -18.99 4.45
C PRO A 192 -3.19 -19.60 5.73
N PHE A 193 -3.10 -18.92 6.89
CA PHE A 193 -3.60 -19.45 8.16
C PHE A 193 -4.29 -18.40 9.04
N LEU A 194 -5.41 -18.81 9.63
CA LEU A 194 -6.12 -18.10 10.68
C LEU A 194 -5.18 -17.97 11.88
N SER A 195 -4.84 -16.73 12.25
CA SER A 195 -4.74 -16.27 13.64
C SER A 195 -3.82 -15.04 13.71
N HIS A 196 -4.44 -13.86 13.76
CA HIS A 196 -3.96 -12.60 14.34
C HIS A 196 -2.72 -11.89 13.74
N VAL A 197 -3.06 -10.81 13.01
CA VAL A 197 -2.36 -9.55 12.64
C VAL A 197 -1.56 -9.50 11.35
N PHE A 198 -1.75 -8.42 10.59
CA PHE A 198 -0.82 -7.95 9.58
C PHE A 198 -0.88 -6.43 9.38
N LEU A 199 0.27 -5.81 9.12
CA LEU A 199 0.43 -4.39 8.84
C LEU A 199 1.44 -4.22 7.68
N VAL A 200 1.00 -3.72 6.53
CA VAL A 200 1.91 -3.10 5.55
C VAL A 200 2.11 -1.65 5.98
N VAL A 201 3.35 -1.27 6.26
CA VAL A 201 3.82 0.13 6.33
C VAL A 201 4.58 0.49 5.04
#